data_AF-A0A8H3G029-F1
#
_entry.id   AF-A0A8H3G029-F1
#
_cell.length_a   1.000
_cell.length_b   1.000
_cell.length_c   1.000
_cell.angle_alpha   90.00
_cell.angle_beta   90.00
_cell.angle_gamma   90.00
#
_symmetry.space_group_name_H-M   'P 1'
#
loop_
_entity.id
_entity.type
_entity.pdbx_description
1 polymer ?
#
loop_
_entity_poly.entity_id
_entity_poly.type
_entity_poly.pdbx_seq_one_letter_code
_entity_poly.pdbx_strand_id
1 'polypeptide(L)'
;MTPATDSPNGNSSTFLKADYASPTETKTFIHPLPSAATTSTKEKTTYLSALRKSVIQLQEEVNGFLTTKMEEDKALATRAGMKVDDQAEEENYGEEKVEDDS
;
A
#
# COMPACT_ATOMS: atom_id res chain seq x y z
N MET A 1 -30.05 45.07 -0.34
CA MET A 1 -30.61 44.15 -1.35
C MET A 1 -29.48 43.52 -2.15
N THR A 2 -29.32 42.19 -2.01
CA THR A 2 -28.80 41.12 -2.91
C THR A 2 -27.77 41.40 -4.02
N PRO A 3 -26.98 40.39 -4.50
CA PRO A 3 -27.10 38.94 -4.21
C PRO A 3 -25.80 38.23 -3.79
N ALA A 4 -26.03 37.04 -3.23
CA ALA A 4 -25.04 36.01 -2.94
C ALA A 4 -24.35 35.50 -4.21
N THR A 5 -23.04 35.30 -4.13
CA THR A 5 -22.30 34.43 -5.05
C THR A 5 -22.53 32.98 -4.62
N ASP A 6 -23.61 32.39 -5.12
CA ASP A 6 -23.76 30.95 -5.22
C ASP A 6 -22.70 30.43 -6.21
N SER A 7 -21.68 29.75 -5.69
CA SER A 7 -20.75 28.97 -6.53
C SER A 7 -21.26 27.53 -6.58
N PRO A 8 -21.64 27.03 -7.77
CA PRO A 8 -22.27 25.73 -7.89
C PRO A 8 -21.22 24.60 -7.88
N ASN A 9 -21.57 23.52 -7.18
CA ASN A 9 -21.04 22.16 -7.30
C ASN A 9 -19.57 21.92 -6.90
N GLY A 10 -19.41 21.52 -5.62
CA GLY A 10 -18.21 20.86 -5.11
C GLY A 10 -18.03 19.46 -5.71
N ASN A 11 -17.36 19.39 -6.85
CA ASN A 11 -16.86 18.14 -7.42
C ASN A 11 -15.47 17.88 -6.83
N SER A 12 -15.38 17.55 -5.55
CA SER A 12 -14.10 17.18 -4.93
C SER A 12 -13.62 15.86 -5.53
N SER A 13 -12.55 15.90 -6.33
CA SER A 13 -11.86 14.69 -6.79
C SER A 13 -11.35 13.91 -5.58
N THR A 14 -11.75 12.64 -5.48
CA THR A 14 -11.31 11.76 -4.40
C THR A 14 -10.26 10.81 -4.93
N PHE A 15 -9.29 10.47 -4.10
CA PHE A 15 -8.19 9.59 -4.45
C PHE A 15 -8.01 8.56 -3.35
N LEU A 16 -7.76 7.32 -3.75
CA LEU A 16 -7.18 6.30 -2.87
C LEU A 16 -5.66 6.45 -2.96
N LYS A 17 -5.01 6.61 -1.80
CA LYS A 17 -3.57 6.88 -1.71
C LYS A 17 -2.93 5.93 -0.71
N ALA A 18 -1.73 5.44 -1.06
CA ALA A 18 -0.82 4.82 -0.10
C ALA A 18 0.57 5.43 -0.26
N ASP A 19 1.23 5.65 0.88
CA ASP A 19 2.59 6.18 0.94
C ASP A 19 3.49 5.14 1.59
N TYR A 20 4.53 4.75 0.87
CA TYR A 20 5.64 3.96 1.37
C TYR A 20 6.82 4.88 1.64
N ALA A 21 7.43 4.73 2.82
CA ALA A 21 8.63 5.44 3.20
C ALA A 21 9.61 4.48 3.89
N SER A 22 10.85 4.50 3.41
CA SER A 22 11.99 3.81 3.98
C SER A 22 13.17 4.79 4.10
N PRO A 23 14.25 4.44 4.79
CA PRO A 23 15.43 5.31 4.89
C PRO A 23 16.07 5.66 3.54
N THR A 24 15.89 4.81 2.52
CA THR A 24 16.56 4.92 1.22
C THR A 24 15.62 5.33 0.09
N GLU A 25 14.31 5.08 0.22
CA GLU A 25 13.33 5.34 -0.84
C GLU A 25 11.94 5.66 -0.30
N THR A 26 11.21 6.50 -1.04
CA THR A 26 9.78 6.75 -0.85
C THR A 26 9.02 6.47 -2.14
N LYS A 27 7.79 5.97 -2.00
CA LYS A 27 6.90 5.67 -3.13
C LYS A 27 5.48 6.02 -2.76
N THR A 28 4.81 6.79 -3.62
CA THR A 28 3.40 7.11 -3.45
C THR A 28 2.58 6.45 -4.56
N PHE A 29 1.54 5.73 -4.16
CA PHE A 29 0.56 5.14 -5.05
C PHE A 29 -0.72 5.98 -5.00
N ILE A 30 -1.26 6.34 -6.17
CA ILE A 30 -2.45 7.20 -6.27
C ILE A 30 -3.41 6.59 -7.28
N HIS A 31 -4.63 6.29 -6.83
CA HIS A 31 -5.72 5.80 -7.65
C HIS A 31 -6.88 6.79 -7.62
N PRO A 32 -7.22 7.44 -8.75
CA PRO A 32 -8.34 8.37 -8.80
C PRO A 32 -9.67 7.65 -8.65
N LEU A 33 -10.58 8.25 -7.89
CA LEU A 33 -11.92 7.75 -7.66
C LEU A 33 -12.96 8.71 -8.24
N PRO A 34 -14.10 8.20 -8.73
CA PRO A 34 -15.21 9.06 -9.15
C PRO A 34 -15.74 9.86 -7.95
N SER A 35 -16.37 11.01 -8.20
CA SER A 35 -16.95 11.82 -7.13
C SER A 35 -18.04 11.03 -6.38
N ALA A 36 -17.95 11.01 -5.05
CA ALA A 36 -18.98 10.45 -4.19
C ALA A 36 -20.10 11.48 -4.00
N ALA A 37 -20.82 11.84 -5.06
CA ALA A 37 -22.01 12.66 -4.93
C ALA A 37 -23.03 11.92 -4.04
N THR A 38 -23.37 12.54 -2.91
CA THR A 38 -23.91 11.87 -1.71
C THR A 38 -25.42 11.61 -1.78
N THR A 39 -26.09 12.09 -2.83
CA THR A 39 -27.56 12.13 -2.95
C THR A 39 -28.13 11.03 -3.84
N SER A 40 -27.33 10.41 -4.73
CA SER A 40 -27.79 9.35 -5.65
C SER A 40 -27.25 7.96 -5.30
N THR A 41 -28.13 6.96 -5.22
CA THR A 41 -27.74 5.54 -5.03
C THR A 41 -26.88 5.04 -6.19
N LYS A 42 -27.12 5.52 -7.42
CA LYS A 42 -26.32 5.15 -8.60
C LYS A 42 -24.89 5.64 -8.48
N GLU A 43 -24.70 6.87 -8.02
CA GLU A 43 -23.38 7.47 -7.83
C GLU A 43 -22.62 6.78 -6.70
N LYS A 44 -23.30 6.47 -5.58
CA LYS A 44 -22.72 5.67 -4.49
C LYS A 44 -22.28 4.28 -4.95
N THR A 45 -23.11 3.60 -5.73
CA THR A 45 -22.79 2.26 -6.27
C THR A 45 -21.58 2.34 -7.20
N THR A 46 -21.52 3.36 -8.05
CA THR A 46 -20.40 3.61 -8.96
C THR A 46 -19.11 3.89 -8.19
N TYR A 47 -19.18 4.76 -7.17
CA TYR A 47 -18.07 5.06 -6.29
C TYR A 47 -17.54 3.82 -5.56
N LEU A 48 -18.41 3.06 -4.90
CA LEU A 48 -18.00 1.87 -4.16
C LEU A 48 -17.45 0.77 -5.08
N SER A 49 -18.01 0.62 -6.29
CA SER A 49 -17.45 -0.31 -7.27
C SER A 49 -16.07 0.11 -7.74
N ALA A 50 -15.84 1.41 -7.99
CA ALA A 50 -14.54 1.92 -8.38
C ALA A 50 -13.53 1.76 -7.24
N LEU A 51 -13.91 2.15 -6.02
CA LEU A 51 -13.07 2.02 -4.82
C LEU A 51 -12.63 0.58 -4.60
N ARG A 52 -13.54 -0.40 -4.67
CA ARG A 52 -13.16 -1.83 -4.51
C ARG A 52 -12.14 -2.29 -5.54
N LYS A 53 -12.30 -1.90 -6.81
CA LYS A 53 -11.34 -2.24 -7.86
C LYS A 53 -9.98 -1.60 -7.60
N SER A 54 -9.97 -0.30 -7.28
CA SER A 54 -8.75 0.44 -6.98
C SER A 54 -8.02 -0.11 -5.75
N VAL A 55 -8.73 -0.60 -4.73
CA VAL A 55 -8.11 -1.24 -3.56
C VAL A 55 -7.39 -2.54 -3.95
N ILE A 56 -8.02 -3.39 -4.76
CA ILE A 56 -7.40 -4.64 -5.22
C ILE A 56 -6.14 -4.34 -6.05
N GLN A 57 -6.23 -3.41 -7.00
CA GLN A 57 -5.10 -3.00 -7.83
C GLN A 57 -3.97 -2.40 -6.99
N LEU A 58 -4.30 -1.52 -6.04
CA LEU A 58 -3.32 -0.94 -5.14
C LEU A 58 -2.61 -2.01 -4.30
N GLN A 59 -3.33 -3.02 -3.83
CA GLN A 59 -2.75 -4.12 -3.07
C GLN A 59 -1.76 -4.93 -3.94
N GLU A 60 -2.13 -5.24 -5.18
CA GLU A 60 -1.25 -5.93 -6.13
C GLU A 60 0.02 -5.09 -6.40
N GLU A 61 -0.13 -3.80 -6.64
CA GLU A 61 0.99 -2.86 -6.86
C GLU A 61 1.93 -2.78 -5.65
N VAL A 62 1.38 -2.67 -4.43
CA VAL A 62 2.16 -2.60 -3.20
C VAL A 62 2.90 -3.92 -2.96
N ASN A 63 2.23 -5.07 -3.10
CA ASN A 63 2.85 -6.37 -2.93
C ASN A 63 3.97 -6.59 -3.94
N GLY A 64 3.73 -6.25 -5.21
CA GLY A 64 4.75 -6.33 -6.26
C GLY A 64 5.95 -5.45 -5.95
N PHE A 65 5.71 -4.19 -5.59
CA PHE A 65 6.76 -3.25 -5.20
C PHE A 65 7.60 -3.76 -4.03
N LEU A 66 6.97 -4.20 -2.94
CA LEU A 66 7.69 -4.70 -1.76
C LEU A 66 8.47 -6.00 -2.07
N THR A 67 7.91 -6.88 -2.89
CA THR A 67 8.60 -8.12 -3.31
C THR A 67 9.86 -7.80 -4.10
N THR A 68 9.78 -6.91 -5.09
CA THR A 68 10.96 -6.46 -5.84
C THR A 68 12.00 -5.82 -4.91
N LYS A 69 11.57 -5.00 -3.94
CA LYS A 69 12.50 -4.37 -2.99
C LYS A 69 13.23 -5.38 -2.11
N MET A 70 12.53 -6.39 -1.60
CA MET A 70 13.16 -7.47 -0.84
C MET A 70 14.20 -8.23 -1.68
N GLU A 71 13.91 -8.49 -2.95
CA GLU A 71 14.86 -9.13 -3.87
C GLU A 71 16.09 -8.26 -4.14
N GLU A 72 15.89 -6.96 -4.36
CA GLU A 72 16.96 -5.97 -4.51
C GLU A 72 17.84 -5.92 -3.24
N ASP A 73 17.23 -5.85 -2.06
CA ASP A 73 17.94 -5.81 -0.78
C ASP A 73 18.71 -7.11 -0.51
N LYS A 74 18.12 -8.29 -0.78
CA LYS A 74 18.82 -9.59 -0.69
C LYS A 74 20.02 -9.64 -1.63
N ALA A 75 19.88 -9.16 -2.87
CA ALA A 75 20.97 -9.12 -3.83
C ALA A 75 22.09 -8.16 -3.40
N LEU A 76 21.74 -7.01 -2.83
CA LEU A 76 22.71 -6.04 -2.29
C LEU A 76 23.45 -6.61 -1.06
N ALA A 77 22.74 -7.23 -0.11
CA ALA A 77 23.34 -7.87 1.05
C ALA A 77 24.34 -8.96 0.64
N THR A 78 23.94 -9.82 -0.31
CA THR A 78 24.80 -10.88 -0.87
C THR A 78 26.06 -10.29 -1.50
N ARG A 79 25.94 -9.21 -2.30
CA ARG A 79 27.08 -8.52 -2.92
C ARG A 79 28.00 -7.84 -1.91
N ALA A 80 27.45 -7.36 -0.80
CA ALA A 80 28.21 -6.77 0.31
C ALA A 80 28.93 -7.81 1.18
N GLY A 81 28.81 -9.12 0.86
CA GLY A 81 29.41 -10.20 1.63
C GLY A 81 28.71 -10.48 2.97
N MET A 82 27.59 -9.80 3.25
CA MET A 82 26.65 -10.20 4.30
C MET A 82 25.87 -11.40 3.76
N LYS A 83 26.35 -12.60 4.05
CA LYS A 83 25.57 -13.80 3.81
C LYS A 83 24.35 -13.75 4.74
N VAL A 84 23.20 -13.36 4.20
CA VAL A 84 21.91 -13.80 4.76
C VAL A 84 21.86 -15.28 4.43
N ASP A 85 22.36 -16.09 5.35
CA ASP A 85 22.38 -17.54 5.18
C ASP A 85 20.96 -18.06 5.49
N ASP A 86 20.08 -17.99 4.49
CA ASP A 86 18.71 -18.50 4.59
C ASP A 86 18.71 -19.97 5.11
N GLN A 87 19.79 -20.73 4.87
CA GLN A 87 19.96 -22.10 5.39
C GLN A 87 20.20 -22.16 6.91
N ALA A 88 20.95 -21.21 7.48
CA ALA A 88 21.18 -21.14 8.92
C ALA A 88 19.93 -20.68 9.70
N GLU A 89 19.06 -19.85 9.09
CA GLU A 89 17.75 -19.52 9.66
C GLU A 89 16.74 -20.67 9.56
N GLU A 90 16.76 -21.47 8.50
CA GLU A 90 15.94 -22.68 8.38
C GLU A 90 16.37 -23.81 9.34
N GLU A 91 17.68 -23.98 9.58
CA GLU A 91 18.20 -24.98 10.53
C GLU A 91 17.79 -24.69 11.99
N ASN A 92 17.52 -23.44 12.34
CA ASN A 92 17.06 -23.02 13.67
C ASN A 92 15.52 -22.98 13.81
N TYR A 93 14.76 -23.29 12.75
CA TYR A 93 13.30 -23.25 12.76
C TYR A 93 12.66 -24.49 13.43
N GLY A 94 13.47 -25.45 13.88
CA GLY A 94 13.04 -26.72 14.51
C GLY A 94 13.55 -26.95 15.94
N GLU A 95 14.39 -26.07 16.49
CA GLU A 95 14.77 -26.11 17.90
C GLU A 95 13.92 -25.10 18.67
N GLU A 96 12.81 -25.56 19.24
CA GLU A 96 12.27 -24.84 20.40
C GLU A 96 13.38 -24.83 21.45
N LYS A 97 14.01 -23.68 21.66
CA LYS A 97 14.82 -23.45 22.86
C LYS A 97 13.87 -23.51 24.04
N VAL A 98 13.62 -24.72 24.51
CA VAL A 98 13.19 -24.97 25.87
C VAL A 98 14.36 -24.49 26.71
N GLU A 99 14.31 -23.23 27.15
CA GLU A 99 15.16 -22.76 28.23
C GLU A 99 14.82 -23.64 29.43
N ASP A 100 15.67 -24.63 29.69
CA ASP A 100 15.61 -25.48 30.88
C ASP A 100 15.91 -24.58 32.09
N ASP A 101 14.83 -24.28 32.84
CA ASP A 101 14.86 -23.56 34.11
C ASP A 101 15.62 -24.44 35.13
N SER A 102 16.79 -23.98 35.58
CA SER A 102 17.61 -24.62 36.63
C SER A 102 18.28 -23.60 37.52
#